data_AF-A0A7Y0PDA2-F1
#
_entry.id   AF-A0A7Y0PDA2-F1
#
_cell.length_a   1.000
_cell.length_b   1.000
_cell.length_c   1.000
_cell.angle_alpha   90.00
_cell.angle_beta   90.00
_cell.angle_gamma   90.00
#
_symmetry.space_group_name_H-M   'P 1'
#
loop_
_entity.id
_entity.type
_entity.pdbx_description
1 polymer ?
#
loop_
_entity_poly.entity_id
_entity_poly.type
_entity_poly.pdbx_seq_one_letter_code
_entity_poly.pdbx_strand_id
1 'polypeptide(L)'
;MNSRRTRLGSAFGVILTVLVLVPTGVFFARVWQDNSDRHDSTQLERQGVEYLGALNPLLSSLAEYQSSALQGVPEQPDTLKPAIARVSEVDSRLGDSLNTKDRWAGLQDKINKLAKPADGGALNIYEQHSEVTDLMLALYGTIRRNAHLNRDPDNDVSNLQEASAIDMPTTIVLVSRMGDLANILQNTSGASARANVGVQFGESVLAVQAQVNSLTDNLQAAVDDTKSPTLSGNLVSTLDAFRRGVESMIRGANPGGNPNVATMSTAQSSLQTALNSLSGVTLKEMDGLLSDRASNVTYRRTEAIVLGLVAIGLVLLALIWPTLGRRREPAPVAPLRPTGEPGRDVAMTMPTGGPVYGNNPYDQGPQYGGPVDPTQRERSGAIR
;
A
#
# COMPACT_ATOMS: atom_id res chain seq x y z
N MET A 1 43.71 -43.06 -32.10
CA MET A 1 42.24 -43.17 -31.82
C MET A 1 41.77 -42.44 -30.55
N ASN A 2 42.64 -41.87 -29.70
CA ASN A 2 42.23 -41.18 -28.46
C ASN A 2 41.63 -39.77 -28.61
N SER A 3 41.69 -39.13 -29.79
CA SER A 3 41.20 -37.75 -30.00
C SER A 3 39.70 -37.64 -30.26
N ARG A 4 38.99 -38.72 -30.64
CA ARG A 4 37.53 -38.69 -30.89
C ARG A 4 36.70 -38.83 -29.61
N ARG A 5 37.16 -39.62 -28.63
CA ARG A 5 36.46 -39.79 -27.34
C ARG A 5 36.47 -38.52 -26.48
N THR A 6 37.54 -37.73 -26.54
CA THR A 6 37.64 -36.45 -25.80
C THR A 6 36.80 -35.33 -26.41
N ARG A 7 36.61 -35.30 -27.73
CA ARG A 7 35.72 -34.32 -28.39
C ARG A 7 34.23 -34.58 -28.14
N LEU A 8 33.81 -35.84 -28.07
CA LEU A 8 32.43 -36.21 -27.74
C LEU A 8 32.04 -35.86 -26.29
N GLY A 9 32.94 -36.10 -25.32
CA GLY A 9 32.69 -35.70 -23.92
C GLY A 9 32.58 -34.18 -23.73
N SER A 10 33.36 -33.41 -24.50
CA SER A 10 33.29 -31.94 -24.50
C SER A 10 31.97 -31.41 -25.09
N ALA A 11 31.51 -31.98 -26.22
CA ALA A 11 30.25 -31.55 -26.83
C ALA A 11 29.03 -31.86 -25.95
N PHE A 12 29.03 -33.02 -25.28
CA PHE A 12 27.95 -33.40 -24.38
C PHE A 12 27.86 -32.48 -23.15
N GLY A 13 29.00 -32.08 -22.59
CA GLY A 13 29.06 -31.10 -21.50
C GLY A 13 28.46 -29.75 -21.90
N VAL A 14 28.82 -29.23 -23.08
CA VAL A 14 28.26 -27.95 -23.59
C VAL A 14 26.75 -28.03 -23.80
N ILE A 15 26.25 -29.10 -24.42
CA ILE A 15 24.81 -29.28 -24.65
C ILE A 15 24.06 -29.36 -23.31
N LEU A 16 24.58 -30.11 -22.34
CA LEU A 16 23.98 -30.21 -21.00
C LEU A 16 23.98 -28.84 -20.29
N THR A 17 25.09 -28.10 -20.37
CA THR A 17 25.18 -26.75 -19.80
C THR A 17 24.14 -25.83 -20.43
N VAL A 18 24.04 -25.79 -21.76
CA VAL A 18 23.03 -24.97 -22.47
C VAL A 18 21.61 -25.37 -22.08
N LEU A 19 21.34 -26.68 -21.97
CA LEU A 19 20.02 -27.21 -21.62
C LEU A 19 19.59 -26.83 -20.20
N VAL A 20 20.52 -26.60 -19.28
CA VAL A 20 20.24 -26.07 -17.93
C VAL A 20 20.18 -24.53 -17.94
N LEU A 21 21.11 -23.87 -18.63
CA LEU A 21 21.27 -22.42 -18.59
C LEU A 21 20.09 -21.69 -19.26
N VAL A 22 19.54 -22.24 -20.34
CA VAL A 22 18.44 -21.62 -21.08
C VAL A 22 17.15 -21.54 -20.22
N PRO A 23 16.62 -22.65 -19.63
CA PRO A 23 15.47 -22.58 -18.74
C PRO A 23 15.70 -21.69 -17.51
N THR A 24 16.90 -21.71 -16.92
CA THR A 24 17.24 -20.83 -15.80
C THR A 24 17.23 -19.36 -16.21
N GLY A 25 17.78 -19.03 -17.37
CA GLY A 25 17.76 -17.67 -17.93
C GLY A 25 16.34 -17.17 -18.20
N VAL A 26 15.49 -18.03 -18.76
CA VAL A 26 14.06 -17.72 -19.00
C VAL A 26 13.31 -17.51 -17.69
N PHE A 27 13.51 -18.38 -16.69
CA PHE A 27 12.89 -18.23 -15.37
C PHE A 27 13.33 -16.93 -14.69
N PHE A 28 14.62 -16.61 -14.76
CA PHE A 28 15.16 -15.37 -14.21
C PHE A 28 14.58 -14.13 -14.90
N ALA A 29 14.51 -14.13 -16.25
CA ALA A 29 13.91 -13.03 -17.01
C ALA A 29 12.43 -12.81 -16.65
N ARG A 30 11.67 -13.90 -16.46
CA ARG A 30 10.27 -13.84 -16.04
C ARG A 30 10.10 -13.29 -14.63
N VAL A 31 10.88 -13.78 -13.66
CA VAL A 31 10.86 -13.28 -12.28
C VAL A 31 11.27 -11.80 -12.22
N TRP A 32 12.23 -11.40 -13.06
CA TRP A 32 12.65 -10.00 -13.16
C TRP A 32 11.53 -9.11 -13.68
N GLN A 33 10.85 -9.51 -14.76
CA GLN A 33 9.73 -8.78 -15.32
C GLN A 33 8.57 -8.69 -14.33
N ASP A 34 8.17 -9.81 -13.72
CA ASP A 34 7.10 -9.85 -12.71
C ASP A 34 7.40 -8.94 -11.51
N ASN A 35 8.66 -8.86 -11.08
CA ASN A 35 9.06 -7.97 -9.99
C ASN A 35 9.08 -6.48 -10.39
N SER A 36 9.46 -6.17 -11.64
CA SER A 36 9.40 -4.80 -12.16
C SER A 36 7.95 -4.33 -12.26
N ASP A 37 7.08 -5.16 -12.82
CA ASP A 37 5.65 -4.85 -12.99
C ASP A 37 4.97 -4.63 -11.63
N ARG A 38 5.32 -5.45 -10.61
CA ARG A 38 4.84 -5.26 -9.24
C ARG A 38 5.33 -3.96 -8.61
N HIS A 39 6.59 -3.62 -8.80
CA HIS A 39 7.15 -2.38 -8.27
C HIS A 39 6.42 -1.17 -8.86
N ASP A 40 6.25 -1.15 -10.18
CA ASP A 40 5.60 -0.04 -10.88
C ASP A 40 4.10 0.04 -10.53
N SER A 41 3.42 -1.10 -10.36
CA SER A 41 2.04 -1.15 -9.83
C SER A 41 1.95 -0.57 -8.43
N THR A 42 2.80 -1.00 -7.49
CA THR A 42 2.80 -0.49 -6.12
C THR A 42 3.14 1.00 -6.08
N GLN A 43 4.00 1.49 -6.96
CA GLN A 43 4.27 2.93 -7.07
C GLN A 43 3.02 3.69 -7.54
N LEU A 44 2.29 3.16 -8.53
CA LEU A 44 1.05 3.76 -9.03
C LEU A 44 -0.06 3.74 -7.97
N GLU A 45 -0.17 2.65 -7.20
CA GLU A 45 -1.08 2.53 -6.05
C GLU A 45 -0.81 3.64 -5.03
N ARG A 46 0.46 3.85 -4.65
CA ARG A 46 0.86 4.92 -3.72
C ARG A 46 0.55 6.32 -4.24
N GLN A 47 0.76 6.57 -5.54
CA GLN A 47 0.34 7.82 -6.18
C GLN A 47 -1.18 8.01 -6.10
N GLY A 48 -1.95 6.94 -6.26
CA GLY A 48 -3.40 6.94 -6.03
C GLY A 48 -3.74 7.38 -4.60
N VAL A 49 -3.12 6.76 -3.58
CA VAL A 49 -3.34 7.10 -2.16
C VAL A 49 -3.00 8.57 -1.87
N GLU A 50 -1.88 9.06 -2.40
CA GLU A 50 -1.48 10.47 -2.29
C GLU A 50 -2.55 11.41 -2.88
N TYR A 51 -3.08 11.07 -4.06
CA TYR A 51 -4.13 11.85 -4.71
C TYR A 51 -5.43 11.83 -3.91
N LEU A 52 -5.88 10.66 -3.44
CA LEU A 52 -7.07 10.54 -2.59
C LEU A 52 -6.96 11.41 -1.32
N GLY A 53 -5.78 11.43 -0.70
CA GLY A 53 -5.52 12.29 0.47
C GLY A 53 -5.62 13.79 0.16
N ALA A 54 -5.31 14.21 -1.06
CA ALA A 54 -5.46 15.61 -1.49
C ALA A 54 -6.92 16.01 -1.74
N LEU A 55 -7.79 15.05 -2.07
CA LEU A 55 -9.21 15.28 -2.33
C LEU A 55 -10.03 15.49 -1.04
N ASN A 56 -9.62 14.92 0.09
CA ASN A 56 -10.42 14.97 1.34
C ASN A 56 -10.72 16.40 1.83
N PRO A 57 -9.74 17.33 1.89
CA PRO A 57 -10.03 18.72 2.29
C PRO A 57 -10.97 19.43 1.31
N LEU A 58 -10.90 19.10 0.01
CA LEU A 58 -11.78 19.66 -1.00
C LEU A 58 -13.21 19.18 -0.79
N LEU A 59 -13.42 17.89 -0.55
CA LEU A 59 -14.74 17.34 -0.29
C LEU A 59 -15.39 17.98 0.94
N SER A 60 -14.63 18.14 2.02
CA SER A 60 -15.08 18.83 3.24
C SER A 60 -15.47 20.29 2.97
N SER A 61 -14.66 21.02 2.20
CA SER A 61 -14.90 22.43 1.87
C SER A 61 -16.11 22.61 0.94
N LEU A 62 -16.36 21.64 0.04
CA LEU A 62 -17.54 21.64 -0.83
C LEU A 62 -18.83 21.37 -0.06
N ALA A 63 -18.81 20.44 0.90
CA ALA A 63 -19.93 20.18 1.79
C ALA A 63 -20.26 21.42 2.66
N GLU A 64 -19.23 22.07 3.20
CA GLU A 64 -19.38 23.35 3.92
C GLU A 64 -19.96 24.44 3.01
N TYR A 65 -19.43 24.59 1.79
CA TYR A 65 -19.92 25.58 0.84
C TYR A 65 -21.40 25.36 0.49
N GLN A 66 -21.82 24.12 0.27
CA GLN A 66 -23.22 23.78 0.03
C GLN A 66 -24.11 24.20 1.21
N SER A 67 -23.72 23.83 2.44
CA SER A 67 -24.54 24.12 3.62
C SER A 67 -24.63 25.62 3.90
N SER A 68 -23.52 26.37 3.75
CA SER A 68 -23.49 27.82 3.87
C SER A 68 -24.33 28.53 2.79
N ALA A 69 -24.26 28.06 1.54
CA ALA A 69 -25.05 28.62 0.45
C ALA A 69 -26.56 28.43 0.69
N LEU A 70 -26.98 27.28 1.22
CA LEU A 70 -28.37 27.01 1.60
C LEU A 70 -28.85 27.87 2.78
N GLN A 71 -27.92 28.33 3.63
CA GLN A 71 -28.20 29.29 4.69
C GLN A 71 -28.19 30.75 4.20
N GLY A 72 -27.95 30.98 2.91
CA GLY A 72 -27.94 32.31 2.29
C GLY A 72 -26.60 33.05 2.41
N VAL A 73 -25.52 32.38 2.83
CA VAL A 73 -24.19 32.98 2.92
C VAL A 73 -23.60 33.08 1.50
N PRO A 74 -23.35 34.29 0.96
CA PRO A 74 -22.94 34.46 -0.43
C PRO A 74 -21.45 34.18 -0.68
N GLU A 75 -20.66 34.18 0.37
CA GLU A 75 -19.21 33.99 0.32
C GLU A 75 -18.86 32.50 0.36
N GLN A 76 -17.83 32.12 -0.40
CA GLN A 76 -17.25 30.78 -0.35
C GLN A 76 -16.46 30.60 0.95
N PRO A 77 -16.40 29.39 1.53
CA PRO A 77 -15.53 29.12 2.65
C PRO A 77 -14.07 29.43 2.32
N ASP A 78 -13.34 30.06 3.25
CA ASP A 78 -11.92 30.38 3.09
C ASP A 78 -11.05 29.14 2.82
N THR A 79 -11.55 27.97 3.20
CA THR A 79 -10.92 26.65 3.03
C THR A 79 -10.99 26.12 1.59
N LEU A 80 -11.96 26.57 0.78
CA LEU A 80 -12.21 26.01 -0.55
C LEU A 80 -11.06 26.27 -1.53
N LYS A 81 -10.60 27.52 -1.61
CA LYS A 81 -9.53 27.91 -2.53
C LYS A 81 -8.19 27.20 -2.24
N PRO A 82 -7.71 27.14 -0.98
CA PRO A 82 -6.56 26.31 -0.62
C PRO A 82 -6.72 24.83 -0.98
N ALA A 83 -7.92 24.26 -0.79
CA ALA A 83 -8.18 22.86 -1.12
C ALA A 83 -8.11 22.59 -2.64
N ILE A 84 -8.69 23.47 -3.47
CA ILE A 84 -8.57 23.39 -4.94
C ILE A 84 -7.11 23.49 -5.37
N ALA A 85 -6.34 24.41 -4.77
CA ALA A 85 -4.92 24.58 -5.09
C ALA A 85 -4.11 23.30 -4.77
N ARG A 86 -4.37 22.68 -3.61
CA ARG A 86 -3.71 21.41 -3.22
C ARG A 86 -4.00 20.28 -4.20
N VAL A 87 -5.25 20.12 -4.62
CA VAL A 87 -5.61 19.09 -5.62
C VAL A 87 -4.96 19.40 -6.97
N SER A 88 -4.94 20.68 -7.37
CA SER A 88 -4.28 21.10 -8.62
C SER A 88 -2.77 20.81 -8.62
N GLU A 89 -2.09 21.04 -7.49
CA GLU A 89 -0.67 20.72 -7.33
C GLU A 89 -0.42 19.22 -7.49
N VAL A 90 -1.25 18.39 -6.85
CA VAL A 90 -1.14 16.94 -6.94
C VAL A 90 -1.48 16.42 -8.34
N ASP A 91 -2.55 16.93 -8.96
CA ASP A 91 -2.90 16.62 -10.34
C ASP A 91 -1.78 17.04 -11.30
N SER A 92 -1.12 18.18 -11.09
CA SER A 92 0.02 18.60 -11.92
C SER A 92 1.16 17.58 -11.95
N ARG A 93 1.37 16.85 -10.85
CA ARG A 93 2.41 15.81 -10.73
C ARG A 93 1.94 14.43 -11.16
N LEU A 94 0.71 14.05 -10.81
CA LEU A 94 0.21 12.67 -10.89
C LEU A 94 -0.89 12.48 -11.94
N GLY A 95 -1.45 13.56 -12.47
CA GLY A 95 -2.65 13.48 -13.30
C GLY A 95 -2.44 12.81 -14.66
N ASP A 96 -1.20 12.85 -15.18
CA ASP A 96 -0.85 12.16 -16.42
C ASP A 96 -0.69 10.65 -16.19
N SER A 97 -0.04 10.25 -15.09
CA SER A 97 0.11 8.81 -14.74
C SER A 97 -1.22 8.18 -14.36
N LEU A 98 -2.11 8.94 -13.72
CA LEU A 98 -3.43 8.49 -13.28
C LEU A 98 -4.56 8.80 -14.26
N ASN A 99 -4.28 9.45 -15.38
CA ASN A 99 -5.28 9.88 -16.38
C ASN A 99 -6.49 10.61 -15.75
N THR A 100 -6.21 11.61 -14.89
CA THR A 100 -7.23 12.39 -14.16
C THR A 100 -7.43 13.80 -14.68
N LYS A 101 -6.52 14.31 -15.52
CA LYS A 101 -6.48 15.70 -16.01
C LYS A 101 -7.84 16.24 -16.44
N ASP A 102 -8.49 15.54 -17.36
CA ASP A 102 -9.76 16.00 -17.94
C ASP A 102 -10.88 16.03 -16.90
N ARG A 103 -10.94 15.02 -16.02
CA ARG A 103 -11.94 14.96 -14.95
C ARG A 103 -11.72 16.05 -13.91
N TRP A 104 -10.46 16.28 -13.53
CA TRP A 104 -10.12 17.34 -12.59
C TRP A 104 -10.45 18.72 -13.18
N ALA A 105 -10.06 19.00 -14.42
CA ALA A 105 -10.37 20.26 -15.09
C ALA A 105 -11.89 20.50 -15.20
N GLY A 106 -12.66 19.47 -15.56
CA GLY A 106 -14.13 19.55 -15.62
C GLY A 106 -14.77 19.79 -14.25
N LEU A 107 -14.28 19.13 -13.20
CA LEU A 107 -14.73 19.36 -11.83
C LEU A 107 -14.41 20.80 -11.38
N GLN A 108 -13.20 21.28 -11.64
CA GLN A 108 -12.79 22.65 -11.29
C GLN A 108 -13.65 23.71 -12.00
N ASP A 109 -13.94 23.52 -13.29
CA ASP A 109 -14.84 24.39 -14.06
C ASP A 109 -16.25 24.42 -13.45
N LYS A 110 -16.79 23.25 -13.06
CA LYS A 110 -18.08 23.16 -12.38
C LYS A 110 -18.10 23.83 -11.01
N ILE A 111 -17.05 23.67 -10.20
CA ILE A 111 -16.91 24.36 -8.91
C ILE A 111 -16.94 25.88 -9.10
N ASN A 112 -16.22 26.40 -10.11
CA ASN A 112 -16.17 27.83 -10.40
C ASN A 112 -17.51 28.42 -10.89
N LYS A 113 -18.42 27.56 -11.35
CA LYS A 113 -19.76 27.91 -11.87
C LYS A 113 -20.88 27.69 -10.87
N LEU A 114 -20.59 27.23 -9.65
CA LEU A 114 -21.61 27.04 -8.62
C LEU A 114 -22.39 28.34 -8.39
N ALA A 115 -23.72 28.22 -8.37
CA ALA A 115 -24.61 29.34 -8.15
C ALA A 115 -24.29 30.05 -6.83
N LYS A 116 -24.45 31.38 -6.84
CA LYS A 116 -24.52 32.14 -5.61
C LYS A 116 -25.92 31.98 -5.01
N PRO A 117 -26.10 32.19 -3.70
CA PRO A 117 -27.40 32.05 -3.07
C PRO A 117 -28.51 32.93 -3.66
N ALA A 118 -28.15 34.00 -4.37
CA ALA A 118 -29.10 34.88 -5.07
C ALA A 118 -29.68 34.27 -6.37
N ASP A 119 -29.10 33.18 -6.88
CA ASP A 119 -29.34 32.68 -8.24
C ASP A 119 -30.41 31.56 -8.31
N GLY A 120 -31.13 31.26 -7.22
CA GLY A 120 -32.23 30.30 -7.22
C GLY A 120 -32.76 29.92 -5.83
N GLY A 121 -33.90 29.21 -5.78
CA GLY A 121 -34.43 28.66 -4.52
C GLY A 121 -33.53 27.55 -3.93
N ALA A 122 -33.74 27.21 -2.66
CA ALA A 122 -32.88 26.25 -1.93
C ALA A 122 -32.71 24.89 -2.63
N LEU A 123 -33.74 24.38 -3.30
CA LEU A 123 -33.65 23.13 -4.07
C LEU A 123 -32.70 23.23 -5.27
N ASN A 124 -32.68 24.36 -5.98
CA ASN A 124 -31.77 24.56 -7.10
C ASN A 124 -30.30 24.65 -6.62
N ILE A 125 -30.06 25.32 -5.49
CA ILE A 125 -28.72 25.35 -4.87
C ILE A 125 -28.29 23.93 -4.49
N TYR A 126 -29.17 23.18 -3.82
CA TYR A 126 -28.91 21.80 -3.43
C TYR A 126 -28.59 20.90 -4.64
N GLU A 127 -29.34 20.99 -5.74
CA GLU A 127 -29.13 20.19 -6.94
C GLU A 127 -27.78 20.48 -7.61
N GLN A 128 -27.40 21.75 -7.75
CA GLN A 128 -26.13 22.14 -8.38
C GLN A 128 -24.91 21.71 -7.56
N HIS A 129 -24.96 21.87 -6.24
CA HIS A 129 -23.89 21.38 -5.38
C HIS A 129 -23.85 19.84 -5.31
N SER A 130 -25.00 19.17 -5.42
CA SER A 130 -25.07 17.71 -5.52
C SER A 130 -24.37 17.21 -6.78
N GLU A 131 -24.56 17.87 -7.93
CA GLU A 131 -23.85 17.53 -9.17
C GLU A 131 -22.32 17.62 -8.99
N VAL A 132 -21.82 18.67 -8.35
CA VAL A 132 -20.38 18.85 -8.09
C VAL A 132 -19.83 17.77 -7.16
N THR A 133 -20.56 17.43 -6.10
CA THR A 133 -20.14 16.36 -5.18
C THR A 133 -20.20 14.97 -5.84
N ASP A 134 -21.15 14.71 -6.74
CA ASP A 134 -21.18 13.47 -7.53
C ASP A 134 -19.99 13.38 -8.50
N LEU A 135 -19.61 14.48 -9.16
CA LEU A 135 -18.41 14.55 -10.00
C LEU A 135 -17.13 14.31 -9.18
N MET A 136 -17.08 14.81 -7.94
CA MET A 136 -16.00 14.54 -7.01
C MET A 136 -15.91 13.05 -6.67
N LEU A 137 -17.03 12.39 -6.31
CA LEU A 137 -17.05 10.94 -6.06
C LEU A 137 -16.66 10.13 -7.32
N ALA A 138 -17.05 10.59 -8.51
CA ALA A 138 -16.62 9.97 -9.76
C ALA A 138 -15.11 10.11 -10.01
N LEU A 139 -14.47 11.19 -9.54
CA LEU A 139 -13.02 11.37 -9.56
C LEU A 139 -12.33 10.40 -8.60
N TYR A 140 -12.80 10.25 -7.36
CA TYR A 140 -12.34 9.21 -6.42
C TYR A 140 -12.35 7.82 -7.08
N GLY A 141 -13.48 7.44 -7.67
CA GLY A 141 -13.60 6.15 -8.37
C GLY A 141 -12.67 6.01 -9.58
N THR A 142 -12.30 7.11 -10.23
CA THR A 142 -11.35 7.10 -11.36
C THR A 142 -9.92 6.89 -10.88
N ILE A 143 -9.50 7.63 -9.84
CA ILE A 143 -8.20 7.45 -9.21
C ILE A 143 -8.05 6.01 -8.73
N ARG A 144 -9.06 5.48 -8.03
CA ARG A 144 -9.08 4.09 -7.55
C ARG A 144 -8.85 3.07 -8.68
N ARG A 145 -9.54 3.24 -9.81
CA ARG A 145 -9.39 2.33 -10.97
C ARG A 145 -8.05 2.50 -11.67
N ASN A 146 -7.61 3.73 -11.90
CA ASN A 146 -6.43 4.01 -12.71
C ASN A 146 -5.14 3.76 -11.92
N ALA A 147 -5.15 3.94 -10.60
CA ALA A 147 -4.07 3.51 -9.71
C ALA A 147 -4.08 2.00 -9.42
N HIS A 148 -4.99 1.23 -10.02
CA HIS A 148 -5.19 -0.20 -9.78
C HIS A 148 -5.46 -0.59 -8.33
N LEU A 149 -5.86 0.36 -7.47
CA LEU A 149 -6.20 0.10 -6.08
C LEU A 149 -7.26 -1.01 -6.02
N ASN A 150 -8.31 -0.94 -6.83
CA ASN A 150 -9.36 -1.97 -6.87
C ASN A 150 -8.95 -3.39 -7.31
N ARG A 151 -7.66 -3.65 -7.57
CA ARG A 151 -7.13 -4.97 -7.98
C ARG A 151 -6.07 -5.48 -7.02
N ASP A 152 -5.95 -4.87 -5.85
CA ASP A 152 -4.97 -5.28 -4.85
C ASP A 152 -5.23 -6.73 -4.39
N PRO A 153 -4.23 -7.64 -4.46
CA PRO A 153 -4.40 -9.02 -4.03
C PRO A 153 -4.44 -9.18 -2.51
N ASP A 154 -3.99 -8.19 -1.73
CA ASP A 154 -3.99 -8.24 -0.27
C ASP A 154 -5.34 -7.71 0.25
N ASN A 155 -6.10 -8.58 0.92
CA ASN A 155 -7.46 -8.28 1.37
C ASN A 155 -7.55 -7.05 2.29
N ASP A 156 -6.58 -6.88 3.20
CA ASP A 156 -6.57 -5.75 4.13
C ASP A 156 -6.45 -4.42 3.37
N VAL A 157 -5.53 -4.34 2.40
CA VAL A 157 -5.38 -3.16 1.54
C VAL A 157 -6.63 -2.94 0.68
N SER A 158 -7.21 -3.99 0.08
CA SER A 158 -8.44 -3.90 -0.71
C SER A 158 -9.60 -3.31 0.11
N ASN A 159 -9.77 -3.77 1.35
CA ASN A 159 -10.83 -3.28 2.25
C ASN A 159 -10.57 -1.82 2.69
N LEU A 160 -9.32 -1.45 3.00
CA LEU A 160 -8.97 -0.06 3.33
C LEU A 160 -9.16 0.88 2.13
N GLN A 161 -8.92 0.40 0.91
CA GLN A 161 -9.16 1.16 -0.31
C GLN A 161 -10.65 1.36 -0.57
N GLU A 162 -11.49 0.34 -0.38
CA GLU A 162 -12.95 0.52 -0.49
C GLU A 162 -13.44 1.54 0.54
N ALA A 163 -12.99 1.38 1.79
CA ALA A 163 -13.32 2.31 2.87
C ALA A 163 -12.89 3.76 2.56
N SER A 164 -11.67 3.97 2.07
CA SER A 164 -11.11 5.31 1.86
C SER A 164 -11.46 5.98 0.54
N ALA A 165 -11.61 5.19 -0.53
CA ALA A 165 -11.87 5.73 -1.86
C ALA A 165 -13.35 5.76 -2.21
N ILE A 166 -14.20 4.99 -1.52
CA ILE A 166 -15.63 4.90 -1.83
C ILE A 166 -16.45 5.23 -0.60
N ASP A 167 -16.31 4.46 0.48
CA ASP A 167 -17.30 4.52 1.55
C ASP A 167 -17.23 5.83 2.36
N MET A 168 -16.03 6.24 2.77
CA MET A 168 -15.81 7.49 3.50
C MET A 168 -16.27 8.72 2.71
N PRO A 169 -15.79 8.98 1.47
CA PRO A 169 -16.21 10.15 0.74
C PRO A 169 -17.72 10.13 0.43
N THR A 170 -18.29 8.96 0.12
CA THR A 170 -19.74 8.82 -0.08
C THR A 170 -20.52 9.12 1.21
N THR A 171 -20.03 8.64 2.36
CA THR A 171 -20.63 8.95 3.67
C THR A 171 -20.66 10.46 3.94
N ILE A 172 -19.56 11.17 3.68
CA ILE A 172 -19.48 12.63 3.87
C ILE A 172 -20.57 13.32 3.04
N VAL A 173 -20.68 12.95 1.76
CA VAL A 173 -21.68 13.53 0.84
C VAL A 173 -23.11 13.22 1.32
N LEU A 174 -23.41 11.96 1.64
CA LEU A 174 -24.75 11.55 2.06
C LEU A 174 -25.17 12.21 3.37
N VAL A 175 -24.26 12.33 4.34
CA VAL A 175 -24.55 13.00 5.60
C VAL A 175 -24.77 14.49 5.41
N SER A 176 -23.96 15.15 4.58
CA SER A 176 -24.18 16.57 4.24
C SER A 176 -25.54 16.76 3.58
N ARG A 177 -25.86 15.95 2.57
CA ARG A 177 -27.15 16.00 1.85
C ARG A 177 -28.33 15.79 2.78
N MET A 178 -28.23 14.84 3.71
CA MET A 178 -29.27 14.60 4.70
C MET A 178 -29.47 15.82 5.63
N GLY A 179 -28.39 16.46 6.09
CA GLY A 179 -28.47 17.70 6.87
C GLY A 179 -29.09 18.86 6.10
N ASP A 180 -28.72 19.01 4.84
CA ASP A 180 -29.24 20.04 3.95
C ASP A 180 -30.73 19.84 3.65
N LEU A 181 -31.15 18.59 3.35
CA LEU A 181 -32.55 18.24 3.16
C LEU A 181 -33.37 18.45 4.44
N ALA A 182 -32.81 18.19 5.63
CA ALA A 182 -33.48 18.51 6.89
C ALA A 182 -33.73 20.01 7.05
N ASN A 183 -32.74 20.84 6.69
CA ASN A 183 -32.87 22.30 6.72
C ASN A 183 -33.90 22.80 5.70
N ILE A 184 -33.86 22.28 4.47
CA ILE A 184 -34.87 22.59 3.44
C ILE A 184 -36.26 22.18 3.92
N LEU A 185 -36.41 21.00 4.51
CA LEU A 185 -37.68 20.49 5.01
C LEU A 185 -38.26 21.36 6.13
N GLN A 186 -37.40 21.89 7.01
CA GLN A 186 -37.81 22.78 8.10
C GLN A 186 -38.32 24.13 7.58
N ASN A 187 -37.70 24.65 6.51
CA ASN A 187 -38.03 25.97 5.96
C ASN A 187 -39.09 25.92 4.83
N THR A 188 -39.41 24.74 4.33
CA THR A 188 -40.42 24.55 3.27
C THR A 188 -41.83 24.74 3.83
N SER A 189 -42.56 25.68 3.24
CA SER A 189 -43.97 25.93 3.52
C SER A 189 -44.88 25.20 2.51
N GLY A 190 -46.07 24.81 2.95
CA GLY A 190 -47.06 24.09 2.15
C GLY A 190 -46.95 22.56 2.26
N ALA A 191 -48.09 21.90 2.48
CA ALA A 191 -48.14 20.47 2.79
C ALA A 191 -47.58 19.58 1.68
N SER A 192 -47.91 19.86 0.41
CA SER A 192 -47.43 19.06 -0.73
C SER A 192 -45.94 19.21 -0.99
N ALA A 193 -45.41 20.45 -0.94
CA ALA A 193 -43.97 20.68 -1.10
C ALA A 193 -43.17 20.02 0.02
N ARG A 194 -43.66 20.16 1.26
CA ARG A 194 -43.06 19.52 2.43
C ARG A 194 -43.09 17.98 2.35
N ALA A 195 -44.17 17.39 1.82
CA ALA A 195 -44.26 15.95 1.60
C ALA A 195 -43.19 15.46 0.60
N ASN A 196 -42.99 16.17 -0.50
CA ASN A 196 -41.99 15.81 -1.51
C ASN A 196 -40.56 15.86 -0.95
N VAL A 197 -40.20 16.93 -0.23
CA VAL A 197 -38.89 17.03 0.43
C VAL A 197 -38.74 15.97 1.53
N GLY A 198 -39.83 15.66 2.24
CA GLY A 198 -39.84 14.62 3.27
C GLY A 198 -39.49 13.23 2.75
N VAL A 199 -39.92 12.89 1.53
CA VAL A 199 -39.53 11.62 0.88
C VAL A 199 -38.04 11.58 0.60
N GLN A 200 -37.48 12.63 -0.02
CA GLN A 200 -36.04 12.72 -0.31
C GLN A 200 -35.20 12.67 0.97
N PHE A 201 -35.66 13.35 2.02
CA PHE A 201 -35.03 13.28 3.33
C PHE A 201 -35.04 11.85 3.89
N GLY A 202 -36.19 11.15 3.86
CA GLY A 202 -36.28 9.75 4.29
C GLY A 202 -35.36 8.81 3.53
N GLU A 203 -35.25 8.98 2.21
CA GLU A 203 -34.30 8.22 1.37
C GLU A 203 -32.85 8.51 1.77
N SER A 204 -32.50 9.77 2.07
CA SER A 204 -31.15 10.13 2.50
C SER A 204 -30.76 9.49 3.84
N VAL A 205 -31.71 9.35 4.77
CA VAL A 205 -31.47 8.66 6.06
C VAL A 205 -31.11 7.18 5.82
N LEU A 206 -31.86 6.49 4.96
CA LEU A 206 -31.60 5.09 4.63
C LEU A 206 -30.26 4.92 3.90
N ALA A 207 -29.95 5.83 2.97
CA ALA A 207 -28.69 5.81 2.24
C ALA A 207 -27.48 5.99 3.19
N VAL A 208 -27.56 6.94 4.13
CA VAL A 208 -26.53 7.12 5.16
C VAL A 208 -26.34 5.85 5.98
N GLN A 209 -27.44 5.21 6.43
CA GLN A 209 -27.34 3.99 7.22
C GLN A 209 -26.68 2.84 6.47
N ALA A 210 -27.08 2.61 5.21
CA ALA A 210 -26.48 1.58 4.36
C ALA A 210 -24.97 1.84 4.14
N GLN A 211 -24.62 3.10 3.89
CA GLN A 211 -23.24 3.49 3.62
C GLN A 211 -22.34 3.37 4.85
N VAL A 212 -22.86 3.70 6.04
CA VAL A 212 -22.15 3.55 7.31
C VAL A 212 -21.91 2.08 7.64
N ASN A 213 -22.87 1.21 7.32
CA ASN A 213 -22.69 -0.24 7.48
C ASN A 213 -21.58 -0.75 6.55
N SER A 214 -21.60 -0.39 5.26
CA SER A 214 -20.54 -0.73 4.29
C SER A 214 -19.15 -0.29 4.78
N LEU A 215 -19.03 0.98 5.20
CA LEU A 215 -17.79 1.52 5.75
C LEU A 215 -17.31 0.71 6.96
N THR A 216 -18.23 0.39 7.86
CA THR A 216 -17.93 -0.35 9.08
C THR A 216 -17.46 -1.77 8.77
N ASP A 217 -18.15 -2.46 7.87
CA ASP A 217 -17.84 -3.84 7.47
C ASP A 217 -16.47 -3.90 6.79
N ASN A 218 -16.17 -2.97 5.88
CA ASN A 218 -14.87 -2.90 5.20
C ASN A 218 -13.74 -2.57 6.19
N LEU A 219 -13.94 -1.62 7.10
CA LEU A 219 -12.91 -1.31 8.10
C LEU A 219 -12.68 -2.47 9.08
N GLN A 220 -13.73 -3.19 9.46
CA GLN A 220 -13.60 -4.38 10.30
C GLN A 220 -12.87 -5.49 9.55
N ALA A 221 -13.25 -5.78 8.31
CA ALA A 221 -12.58 -6.79 7.48
C ALA A 221 -11.10 -6.45 7.25
N ALA A 222 -10.76 -5.18 7.09
CA ALA A 222 -9.36 -4.75 7.04
C ALA A 222 -8.59 -5.04 8.33
N VAL A 223 -9.19 -4.83 9.50
CA VAL A 223 -8.57 -5.14 10.79
C VAL A 223 -8.41 -6.64 11.02
N ASP A 224 -9.41 -7.42 10.60
CA ASP A 224 -9.40 -8.88 10.77
C ASP A 224 -8.33 -9.55 9.88
N ASP A 225 -8.07 -9.00 8.69
CA ASP A 225 -7.11 -9.56 7.73
C ASP A 225 -5.69 -8.97 7.84
N THR A 226 -5.51 -7.84 8.52
CA THR A 226 -4.18 -7.20 8.58
C THR A 226 -3.21 -7.91 9.51
N LYS A 227 -1.92 -7.80 9.18
CA LYS A 227 -0.81 -8.18 10.06
C LYS A 227 -0.20 -6.97 10.80
N SER A 228 -0.69 -5.76 10.52
CA SER A 228 -0.17 -4.53 11.09
C SER A 228 -0.63 -4.35 12.55
N PRO A 229 0.30 -4.24 13.52
CA PRO A 229 -0.06 -3.98 14.91
C PRO A 229 -0.54 -2.54 15.15
N THR A 230 -0.28 -1.61 14.23
CA THR A 230 -0.66 -0.20 14.38
C THR A 230 -2.06 0.13 13.89
N LEU A 231 -2.60 -0.68 12.96
CA LEU A 231 -3.91 -0.42 12.38
C LEU A 231 -5.03 -0.58 13.41
N SER A 232 -5.04 -1.68 14.17
CA SER A 232 -6.16 -2.03 15.05
C SER A 232 -6.42 -1.00 16.16
N GLY A 233 -5.37 -0.53 16.86
CA GLY A 233 -5.53 0.37 18.00
C GLY A 233 -6.07 1.75 17.61
N ASN A 234 -5.51 2.36 16.56
CA ASN A 234 -5.91 3.70 16.13
C ASN A 234 -7.30 3.66 15.47
N LEU A 235 -7.55 2.67 14.61
CA LEU A 235 -8.77 2.57 13.83
C LEU A 235 -10.01 2.40 14.72
N VAL A 236 -9.95 1.52 15.73
CA VAL A 236 -11.06 1.26 16.65
C VAL A 236 -11.52 2.55 17.34
N SER A 237 -10.59 3.33 17.89
CA SER A 237 -10.94 4.58 18.59
C SER A 237 -11.61 5.60 17.66
N THR A 238 -11.12 5.73 16.42
CA THR A 238 -11.69 6.64 15.41
C THR A 238 -13.03 6.15 14.88
N LEU A 239 -13.20 4.84 14.71
CA LEU A 239 -14.45 4.21 14.26
C LEU A 239 -15.54 4.37 15.32
N ASP A 240 -15.21 4.26 16.60
CA ASP A 240 -16.18 4.47 17.68
C ASP A 240 -16.62 5.94 17.80
N ALA A 241 -15.71 6.90 17.56
CA ALA A 241 -16.08 8.31 17.47
C ALA A 241 -17.00 8.57 16.28
N PHE A 242 -16.68 7.98 15.12
CA PHE A 242 -17.49 8.05 13.91
C PHE A 242 -18.90 7.46 14.11
N ARG A 243 -19.01 6.22 14.59
CA ARG A 243 -20.29 5.53 14.86
C ARG A 243 -21.17 6.36 15.81
N ARG A 244 -20.60 6.90 16.89
CA ARG A 244 -21.34 7.80 17.81
C ARG A 244 -21.83 9.07 17.12
N GLY A 245 -21.04 9.64 16.23
CA GLY A 245 -21.43 10.78 15.39
C GLY A 245 -22.62 10.44 14.50
N VAL A 246 -22.58 9.29 13.81
CA VAL A 246 -23.68 8.81 12.96
C VAL A 246 -24.94 8.56 13.78
N GLU A 247 -24.83 7.87 14.92
CA GLU A 247 -25.99 7.62 15.78
C GLU A 247 -26.63 8.93 16.27
N SER A 248 -25.80 9.92 16.64
CA SER A 248 -26.29 11.25 17.01
C SER A 248 -27.00 11.94 15.86
N MET A 249 -26.49 11.77 14.64
CA MET A 249 -27.09 12.28 13.42
C MET A 249 -28.44 11.61 13.14
N ILE A 250 -28.53 10.27 13.19
CA ILE A 250 -29.77 9.51 12.98
C ILE A 250 -30.82 9.85 14.05
N ARG A 251 -30.41 10.03 15.32
CA ARG A 251 -31.30 10.53 16.37
C ARG A 251 -31.82 11.93 16.05
N GLY A 252 -30.97 12.82 15.56
CA GLY A 252 -31.35 14.15 15.11
C GLY A 252 -32.32 14.13 13.92
N ALA A 253 -32.11 13.19 12.98
CA ALA A 253 -32.96 13.03 11.82
C ALA A 253 -34.41 12.66 12.18
N ASN A 254 -34.61 11.97 13.31
CA ASN A 254 -35.94 11.60 13.83
C ASN A 254 -36.83 10.97 12.76
N PRO A 255 -36.45 9.81 12.18
CA PRO A 255 -37.18 9.20 11.08
C PRO A 255 -38.64 8.93 11.49
N GLY A 256 -39.58 9.52 10.75
CA GLY A 256 -41.02 9.48 11.05
C GLY A 256 -41.56 10.71 11.80
N GLY A 257 -40.69 11.64 12.20
CA GLY A 257 -41.06 12.92 12.81
C GLY A 257 -40.47 14.13 12.07
N ASN A 258 -40.42 15.27 12.76
CA ASN A 258 -39.67 16.43 12.26
C ASN A 258 -38.20 16.30 12.66
N PRO A 259 -37.25 16.57 11.72
CA PRO A 259 -35.84 16.56 12.04
C PRO A 259 -35.47 17.69 13.01
N ASN A 260 -34.50 17.42 13.88
CA ASN A 260 -33.88 18.40 14.76
C ASN A 260 -32.56 18.87 14.14
N VAL A 261 -32.65 19.94 13.34
CA VAL A 261 -31.51 20.49 12.58
C VAL A 261 -30.35 20.93 13.49
N ALA A 262 -30.62 21.41 14.70
CA ALA A 262 -29.57 21.78 15.66
C ALA A 262 -28.75 20.56 16.12
N THR A 263 -29.43 19.47 16.46
CA THR A 263 -28.78 18.19 16.81
C THR A 263 -28.00 17.63 15.62
N MET A 264 -28.57 17.70 14.41
CA MET A 264 -27.91 17.22 13.20
C MET A 264 -26.65 18.03 12.86
N SER A 265 -26.70 19.36 12.94
CA SER A 265 -25.54 20.23 12.69
C SER A 265 -24.38 19.97 13.68
N THR A 266 -24.70 19.77 14.96
CA THR A 266 -23.71 19.37 15.98
C THR A 266 -23.11 17.99 15.69
N ALA A 267 -23.96 17.02 15.32
CA ALA A 267 -23.52 15.69 14.94
C ALA A 267 -22.66 15.71 13.68
N GLN A 268 -22.97 16.56 12.70
CA GLN A 268 -22.24 16.71 11.44
C GLN A 268 -20.82 17.19 11.69
N SER A 269 -20.65 18.21 12.53
CA SER A 269 -19.34 18.75 12.90
C SER A 269 -18.48 17.69 13.59
N SER A 270 -19.09 16.92 14.51
CA SER A 270 -18.42 15.83 15.21
C SER A 270 -18.03 14.70 14.25
N LEU A 271 -18.94 14.36 13.32
CA LEU A 271 -18.72 13.33 12.33
C LEU A 271 -17.62 13.70 11.34
N GLN A 272 -17.60 14.94 10.86
CA GLN A 272 -16.57 15.43 9.94
C GLN A 272 -15.18 15.39 10.59
N THR A 273 -15.09 15.75 11.88
CA THR A 273 -13.85 15.60 12.65
C THR A 273 -13.42 14.13 12.74
N ALA A 274 -14.34 13.23 13.06
CA ALA A 274 -14.06 11.79 13.14
C ALA A 274 -13.64 11.21 11.79
N LEU A 275 -14.32 11.58 10.70
CA LEU A 275 -14.02 11.14 9.33
C LEU A 275 -12.68 11.65 8.84
N ASN A 276 -12.32 12.90 9.13
CA ASN A 276 -11.02 13.44 8.77
C ASN A 276 -9.89 12.70 9.50
N SER A 277 -10.09 12.39 10.79
CA SER A 277 -9.15 11.57 11.56
C SER A 277 -9.03 10.15 10.99
N LEU A 278 -10.17 9.50 10.76
CA LEU A 278 -10.26 8.15 10.21
C LEU A 278 -9.59 8.07 8.84
N SER A 279 -9.88 9.01 7.94
CA SER A 279 -9.28 9.06 6.61
C SER A 279 -7.76 9.27 6.67
N GLY A 280 -7.28 10.13 7.56
CA GLY A 280 -5.85 10.32 7.79
C GLY A 280 -5.15 9.05 8.28
N VAL A 281 -5.78 8.32 9.21
CA VAL A 281 -5.26 7.03 9.72
C VAL A 281 -5.27 5.96 8.62
N THR A 282 -6.40 5.78 7.93
CA THR A 282 -6.56 4.78 6.87
C THR A 282 -5.60 5.00 5.71
N LEU A 283 -5.47 6.24 5.21
CA LEU A 283 -4.54 6.54 4.10
C LEU A 283 -3.08 6.38 4.52
N LYS A 284 -2.73 6.73 5.76
CA LYS A 284 -1.38 6.53 6.29
C LYS A 284 -1.05 5.04 6.42
N GLU A 285 -1.99 4.23 6.91
CA GLU A 285 -1.79 2.78 7.00
C GLU A 285 -1.66 2.16 5.61
N MET A 286 -2.50 2.56 4.66
CA MET A 286 -2.39 2.12 3.26
C MET A 286 -1.02 2.45 2.67
N ASP A 287 -0.50 3.67 2.83
CA ASP A 287 0.85 4.01 2.37
C ASP A 287 1.93 3.17 3.08
N GLY A 288 1.76 2.89 4.37
CA GLY A 288 2.64 1.99 5.13
C GLY A 288 2.68 0.57 4.56
N LEU A 289 1.52 -0.06 4.37
CA LEU A 289 1.41 -1.41 3.81
C LEU A 289 1.98 -1.49 2.38
N LEU A 290 1.70 -0.48 1.55
CA LEU A 290 2.26 -0.39 0.19
C LEU A 290 3.78 -0.16 0.20
N SER A 291 4.29 0.64 1.14
CA SER A 291 5.72 0.87 1.33
C SER A 291 6.45 -0.41 1.77
N ASP A 292 5.87 -1.17 2.69
CA ASP A 292 6.41 -2.45 3.15
C ASP A 292 6.41 -3.49 2.02
N ARG A 293 5.34 -3.52 1.21
CA ARG A 293 5.27 -4.34 0.00
C ARG A 293 6.39 -3.98 -0.99
N ALA A 294 6.57 -2.71 -1.30
CA ALA A 294 7.63 -2.24 -2.20
C ALA A 294 9.03 -2.62 -1.68
N SER A 295 9.24 -2.51 -0.37
CA SER A 295 10.50 -2.88 0.29
C SER A 295 10.77 -4.39 0.21
N ASN A 296 9.75 -5.22 0.42
CA ASN A 296 9.85 -6.68 0.30
C ASN A 296 10.15 -7.12 -1.15
N VAL A 297 9.53 -6.48 -2.15
CA VAL A 297 9.83 -6.73 -3.57
C VAL A 297 11.29 -6.38 -3.87
N THR A 298 11.79 -5.25 -3.35
CA THR A 298 13.18 -4.81 -3.52
C THR A 298 14.16 -5.76 -2.83
N TYR A 299 13.84 -6.23 -1.63
CA TYR A 299 14.65 -7.21 -0.91
C TYR A 299 14.76 -8.53 -1.68
N ARG A 300 13.62 -9.09 -2.12
CA ARG A 300 13.58 -10.32 -2.93
C ARG A 300 14.32 -10.19 -4.25
N ARG A 301 14.26 -9.02 -4.90
CA ARG A 301 15.02 -8.73 -6.11
C ARG A 301 16.52 -8.77 -5.84
N THR A 302 16.97 -8.17 -4.73
CA THR A 302 18.38 -8.16 -4.35
C THR A 302 18.88 -9.57 -4.02
N GLU A 303 18.08 -10.35 -3.28
CA GLU A 303 18.35 -11.76 -2.99
C GLU A 303 18.44 -12.60 -4.27
N ALA A 304 17.49 -12.43 -5.20
CA ALA A 304 17.49 -13.13 -6.48
C ALA A 304 18.71 -12.78 -7.35
N ILE A 305 19.15 -11.51 -7.37
CA ILE A 305 20.38 -11.10 -8.06
C ILE A 305 21.60 -11.79 -7.43
N VAL A 306 21.72 -11.78 -6.09
CA VAL A 306 22.84 -12.41 -5.38
C VAL A 306 22.88 -13.91 -5.68
N LEU A 307 21.76 -14.61 -5.55
CA LEU A 307 21.66 -16.04 -5.87
C LEU A 307 21.94 -16.32 -7.35
N GLY A 308 21.48 -15.46 -8.26
CA GLY A 308 21.77 -15.54 -9.69
C GLY A 308 23.26 -15.38 -10.00
N LEU A 309 23.93 -14.41 -9.39
CA LEU A 309 25.39 -14.21 -9.51
C LEU A 309 26.18 -15.39 -8.94
N VAL A 310 25.75 -15.94 -7.80
CA VAL A 310 26.35 -17.15 -7.22
C VAL A 310 26.19 -18.34 -8.17
N ALA A 311 25.00 -18.55 -8.74
CA ALA A 311 24.75 -19.63 -9.70
C ALA A 311 25.62 -19.49 -10.96
N ILE A 312 25.70 -18.29 -11.54
CA ILE A 312 26.59 -18.01 -12.69
C ILE A 312 28.05 -18.28 -12.31
N GLY A 313 28.48 -17.82 -11.13
CA GLY A 313 29.83 -18.07 -10.61
C GLY A 313 30.16 -19.57 -10.49
N LEU A 314 29.21 -20.38 -9.99
CA LEU A 314 29.37 -21.83 -9.90
C LEU A 314 29.45 -22.50 -11.28
N VAL A 315 28.66 -22.05 -12.26
CA VAL A 315 28.72 -22.55 -13.64
C VAL A 315 30.06 -22.21 -14.29
N LEU A 316 30.54 -20.97 -14.14
CA LEU A 316 31.85 -20.56 -14.65
C LEU A 316 32.99 -21.35 -13.98
N LEU A 317 32.92 -21.53 -12.67
CA LEU A 317 33.91 -22.30 -11.93
C LEU A 317 33.94 -23.77 -12.40
N ALA A 318 32.78 -24.39 -12.63
CA ALA A 318 32.68 -25.75 -13.17
C ALA A 318 33.24 -25.87 -14.59
N LEU A 319 33.09 -24.85 -15.44
CA LEU A 319 33.66 -24.82 -16.80
C LEU A 319 35.18 -24.64 -16.78
N ILE A 320 35.72 -23.82 -15.86
CA ILE A 320 37.16 -23.52 -15.78
C ILE A 320 37.93 -24.65 -15.06
N TRP A 321 37.36 -25.29 -14.03
CA TRP A 321 38.01 -26.33 -13.23
C TRP A 321 38.73 -27.45 -14.04
N PRO A 322 38.09 -28.10 -15.04
CA PRO A 322 38.75 -29.14 -15.83
C PRO A 322 39.90 -28.64 -16.73
N THR A 323 39.97 -27.33 -16.99
CA THR A 323 41.09 -26.73 -17.75
C THR A 323 42.32 -26.49 -16.87
N LEU A 324 42.13 -26.19 -15.59
CA LEU A 324 43.19 -26.00 -14.61
C LEU A 324 43.80 -27.32 -14.08
N GLY A 325 42.99 -28.38 -13.95
CA GLY A 325 43.42 -29.68 -13.40
C GLY A 325 44.30 -30.55 -14.31
N ARG A 326 44.50 -30.19 -15.59
CA ARG A 326 45.25 -31.02 -16.57
C ARG A 326 46.78 -30.86 -16.56
N ARG A 327 47.38 -30.19 -15.58
CA ARG A 327 48.84 -29.90 -15.55
C ARG A 327 49.69 -30.78 -14.60
N ARG A 328 49.22 -31.96 -14.20
CA ARG A 328 50.11 -32.97 -13.58
C ARG A 328 49.96 -34.29 -14.31
N GLU A 329 50.46 -34.35 -15.55
CA GLU A 329 50.98 -35.64 -16.03
C GLU A 329 52.26 -35.90 -15.22
N PRO A 330 52.34 -37.00 -14.44
CA PRO A 330 53.61 -37.42 -13.87
C PRO A 330 54.59 -37.63 -15.04
N ALA A 331 55.77 -36.99 -14.94
CA ALA A 331 56.82 -37.16 -15.92
C ALA A 331 57.04 -38.66 -16.17
N PRO A 332 57.15 -39.11 -17.44
CA PRO A 332 57.40 -40.51 -17.74
C PRO A 332 58.71 -40.92 -17.06
N VAL A 333 58.60 -41.80 -16.06
CA VAL A 333 59.74 -42.46 -15.45
C VAL A 333 60.46 -43.20 -16.58
N ALA A 334 61.73 -42.83 -16.82
CA ALA A 334 62.56 -43.47 -17.83
C ALA A 334 62.64 -44.99 -17.56
N PRO A 335 62.59 -45.85 -18.60
CA PRO A 335 62.80 -47.28 -18.42
C PRO A 335 64.27 -47.52 -18.04
N LEU A 336 64.54 -47.75 -16.75
CA LEU A 336 65.81 -48.26 -16.27
C LEU A 336 65.97 -49.72 -16.75
N ARG A 337 67.12 -49.96 -17.38
CA ARG A 337 67.59 -51.25 -17.90
C ARG A 337 67.61 -52.35 -16.82
N PRO A 338 67.45 -53.62 -17.22
CA PRO A 338 67.70 -54.78 -16.36
C PRO A 338 69.21 -55.06 -16.22
N THR A 339 69.55 -56.00 -15.32
CA THR A 339 70.89 -56.47 -14.88
C THR A 339 71.57 -55.51 -13.89
N GLY A 340 71.99 -55.90 -12.69
CA GLY A 340 72.20 -57.20 -12.07
C GLY A 340 73.28 -56.99 -11.02
N GLU A 341 73.18 -57.73 -9.92
CA GLU A 341 74.21 -57.96 -8.90
C GLU A 341 74.40 -56.98 -7.71
N PRO A 342 74.80 -57.56 -6.55
CA PRO A 342 74.39 -57.12 -5.22
C PRO A 342 75.49 -56.32 -4.51
N GLY A 343 75.08 -55.34 -3.70
CA GLY A 343 75.99 -54.51 -2.92
C GLY A 343 75.34 -54.10 -1.61
N ARG A 344 75.67 -54.88 -0.58
CA ARG A 344 75.23 -54.83 0.81
C ARG A 344 75.76 -53.59 1.54
N ASP A 345 74.90 -53.03 2.39
CA ASP A 345 75.12 -52.27 3.63
C ASP A 345 76.38 -51.40 3.79
N VAL A 346 76.23 -50.08 3.97
CA VAL A 346 76.93 -49.34 5.04
C VAL A 346 76.04 -48.21 5.59
N ALA A 347 76.16 -48.05 6.89
CA ALA A 347 75.40 -47.27 7.85
C ALA A 347 75.69 -45.75 7.87
N MET A 348 75.09 -45.13 8.90
CA MET A 348 75.19 -43.75 9.43
C MET A 348 74.15 -42.80 8.81
N THR A 349 73.30 -42.12 9.59
CA THR A 349 73.72 -41.04 10.50
C THR A 349 72.52 -40.61 11.39
N MET A 350 72.70 -40.52 12.72
CA MET A 350 71.93 -39.64 13.64
C MET A 350 72.41 -38.18 13.43
N PRO A 351 71.72 -37.04 13.76
CA PRO A 351 70.94 -36.87 15.01
C PRO A 351 69.79 -35.81 15.03
N THR A 352 69.11 -35.75 16.18
CA THR A 352 68.53 -34.56 16.89
C THR A 352 67.49 -33.64 16.24
N GLY A 353 66.33 -33.50 16.95
CA GLY A 353 65.88 -32.17 17.40
C GLY A 353 64.43 -31.74 17.07
N GLY A 354 63.53 -31.83 18.06
CA GLY A 354 62.46 -30.84 18.29
C GLY A 354 61.01 -31.22 17.94
N PRO A 355 60.08 -31.25 18.91
CA PRO A 355 58.65 -31.16 18.65
C PRO A 355 58.19 -29.70 18.75
N VAL A 356 57.86 -29.08 17.61
CA VAL A 356 57.18 -27.77 17.56
C VAL A 356 55.70 -28.02 17.38
N TYR A 357 54.94 -27.62 18.39
CA TYR A 357 53.49 -27.53 18.40
C TYR A 357 53.00 -26.59 17.29
N GLY A 358 52.18 -27.10 16.38
CA GLY A 358 51.49 -26.33 15.34
C GLY A 358 50.00 -26.22 15.66
N ASN A 359 49.57 -25.00 15.94
CA ASN A 359 48.20 -24.55 16.18
C ASN A 359 47.18 -25.11 15.19
N ASN A 360 46.07 -25.62 15.72
CA ASN A 360 44.84 -25.93 14.99
C ASN A 360 43.87 -24.74 15.13
N PRO A 361 43.51 -24.01 14.05
CA PRO A 361 42.70 -22.79 14.14
C PRO A 361 41.17 -23.00 14.05
N TYR A 362 40.64 -24.17 14.43
CA TYR A 362 39.21 -24.49 14.27
C TYR A 362 38.48 -24.99 15.52
N ASP A 363 38.95 -24.64 16.72
CA ASP A 363 38.26 -25.02 17.96
C ASP A 363 37.87 -23.77 18.77
N GLN A 364 36.83 -23.07 18.29
CA GLN A 364 36.07 -22.09 19.06
C GLN A 364 34.58 -22.34 18.86
N GLY A 365 33.98 -23.08 19.80
CA GLY A 365 32.53 -23.17 19.93
C GLY A 365 31.94 -21.88 20.50
N PRO A 366 30.63 -21.60 20.30
CA PRO A 366 30.00 -20.37 20.77
C PRO A 366 29.87 -20.33 22.29
N GLN A 367 30.34 -19.22 22.86
CA GLN A 367 30.25 -18.87 24.27
C GLN A 367 28.84 -18.34 24.59
N TYR A 368 27.98 -19.20 25.15
CA TYR A 368 26.73 -18.76 25.77
C TYR A 368 26.98 -18.46 27.25
N GLY A 369 26.88 -17.19 27.64
CA GLY A 369 26.98 -16.78 29.05
C GLY A 369 27.31 -15.31 29.22
N GLY A 370 26.34 -14.43 28.97
CA GLY A 370 26.41 -13.03 29.41
C GLY A 370 25.69 -12.85 30.77
N PRO A 371 26.22 -12.01 31.68
CA PRO A 371 25.61 -11.77 32.98
C PRO A 371 24.28 -11.00 32.87
N VAL A 372 23.32 -11.44 33.67
CA VAL A 372 22.01 -10.83 33.88
C VAL A 372 22.20 -9.46 34.53
N ASP A 373 21.69 -8.41 33.89
CA ASP A 373 21.61 -7.04 34.42
C ASP A 373 20.41 -6.95 35.40
N PRO A 374 20.63 -6.69 36.71
CA PRO A 374 19.56 -6.66 37.70
C PRO A 374 18.87 -5.29 37.88
N THR A 375 18.97 -4.35 36.92
CA THR A 375 18.45 -2.98 37.15
C THR A 375 17.25 -2.54 36.32
N GLN A 376 16.65 -3.41 35.51
CA GLN A 376 15.46 -3.04 34.73
C GLN A 376 14.17 -3.11 35.58
N ARG A 377 13.93 -2.05 36.36
CA ARG A 377 12.69 -1.83 37.11
C ARG A 377 11.50 -1.70 36.16
N GLU A 378 10.63 -2.70 36.21
CA GLU A 378 9.25 -2.64 35.75
C GLU A 378 8.52 -1.47 36.44
N ARG A 379 8.05 -0.50 35.64
CA ARG A 379 7.04 0.47 36.06
C ARG A 379 5.70 0.03 35.49
N SER A 380 5.05 -0.85 36.22
CA SER A 380 3.62 -1.11 36.14
C SER A 380 2.87 0.10 36.71
N GLY A 381 2.26 0.88 35.85
CA GLY A 381 1.39 2.01 36.21
C GLY A 381 -0.03 1.73 35.76
N ALA A 382 -0.84 1.21 36.67
CA ALA A 382 -2.29 1.14 36.57
C ALA A 382 -2.91 2.52 36.82
N ILE A 383 -3.84 2.95 35.96
CA ILE A 383 -4.87 3.98 36.23
C ILE A 383 -6.06 3.59 35.32
N ARG A 384 -7.11 2.99 35.89
CA ARG A 384 -8.41 3.60 36.30
C ARG A 384 -9.20 4.24 35.17
#